data_AF-A0A957U099-F1
#
_entry.id   AF-A0A957U099-F1
#
_cell.length_a   1.000
_cell.length_b   1.000
_cell.length_c   1.000
_cell.angle_alpha   90.00
_cell.angle_beta   90.00
_cell.angle_gamma   90.00
#
_symmetry.space_group_name_H-M   'P 1'
#
loop_
_entity.id
_entity.type
_entity.pdbx_description
1 polymer ?
#
loop_
_entity_poly.entity_id
_entity_poly.type
_entity_poly.pdbx_seq_one_letter_code
_entity_poly.pdbx_strand_id
1 'polypeptide(L)'
;MITIRPITEITGCLHFHELERRVWAAPPLDVVPTHVLITVIKNGGGVLGAYATDGPPEMDGLVGVAFWWLGSGQHPVTRRLALKACSHVVGVLPAWQGKRVGLQLKLAQRQVVLEQGLTDWMTWTYDPLYRANGAFNLHRLGATCNTYYPNVYGEMEDALNRGVPSDRCQVDW
;
A
#
# COMPACT_ATOMS: atom_id res chain seq x y z
N MET A 1 1.39 -21.41 -3.32
CA MET A 1 0.26 -20.67 -3.94
C MET A 1 -0.17 -19.60 -2.95
N ILE A 2 -0.57 -18.40 -3.39
CA ILE A 2 -1.06 -17.36 -2.48
C ILE A 2 -2.56 -17.13 -2.69
N THR A 3 -3.27 -16.86 -1.62
CA THR A 3 -4.69 -16.46 -1.61
C THR A 3 -4.78 -15.03 -1.11
N ILE A 4 -5.44 -14.16 -1.86
CA ILE A 4 -5.66 -12.76 -1.46
C ILE A 4 -7.09 -12.62 -0.95
N ARG A 5 -7.27 -12.04 0.23
CA ARG A 5 -8.58 -11.79 0.83
C ARG A 5 -8.59 -10.53 1.70
N PRO A 6 -9.76 -9.91 1.92
CA PRO A 6 -9.91 -8.81 2.85
C PRO A 6 -9.51 -9.18 4.29
N ILE A 7 -8.94 -8.21 4.99
CA ILE A 7 -8.78 -8.23 6.44
C ILE A 7 -9.91 -7.39 7.04
N THR A 8 -10.82 -8.03 7.76
CA THR A 8 -12.00 -7.40 8.36
C THR A 8 -12.07 -7.55 9.87
N GLU A 9 -11.25 -8.44 10.43
CA GLU A 9 -11.24 -8.77 11.85
C GLU A 9 -10.02 -8.18 12.56
N ILE A 10 -10.16 -7.99 13.88
CA ILE A 10 -9.11 -7.41 14.73
C ILE A 10 -7.82 -8.23 14.69
N THR A 11 -7.92 -9.57 14.72
CA THR A 11 -6.77 -10.47 14.66
C THR A 11 -5.96 -10.26 13.37
N GLY A 12 -6.64 -10.12 12.23
CA GLY A 12 -5.96 -9.81 10.97
C GLY A 12 -5.31 -8.42 10.96
N CYS A 13 -5.89 -7.42 11.65
CA CYS A 13 -5.26 -6.12 11.83
C CYS A 13 -3.98 -6.20 12.69
N LEU A 14 -3.96 -7.08 13.70
CA LEU A 14 -2.76 -7.32 14.49
C LEU A 14 -1.67 -8.03 13.65
N HIS A 15 -2.05 -8.97 12.78
CA HIS A 15 -1.11 -9.58 11.83
C HIS A 15 -0.57 -8.56 10.82
N PHE A 16 -1.40 -7.61 10.39
CA PHE A 16 -0.97 -6.50 9.54
C PHE A 16 0.15 -5.69 10.23
N HIS A 17 -0.01 -5.31 11.50
CA HIS A 17 1.05 -4.57 12.24
C HIS A 17 2.36 -5.36 12.33
N GLU A 18 2.28 -6.65 12.65
CA GLU A 18 3.48 -7.49 12.76
C GLU A 18 4.19 -7.61 11.41
N LEU A 19 3.43 -7.66 10.31
CA LEU A 19 3.99 -7.60 8.98
C LEU A 19 4.64 -6.24 8.70
N GLU A 20 4.02 -5.11 9.05
CA GLU A 20 4.63 -3.78 8.88
C GLU A 20 5.98 -3.69 9.58
N ARG A 21 6.02 -4.14 10.84
CA ARG A 21 7.24 -4.19 11.65
C ARG A 21 8.33 -5.04 10.99
N ARG A 22 7.97 -6.17 10.39
CA ARG A 22 8.94 -7.06 9.69
C ARG A 22 9.43 -6.49 8.36
N VAL A 23 8.61 -5.72 7.66
CA VAL A 23 8.96 -5.16 6.34
C VAL A 23 9.80 -3.89 6.47
N TRP A 24 9.40 -2.96 7.33
CA TRP A 24 10.02 -1.63 7.42
C TRP A 24 10.89 -1.42 8.65
N ALA A 25 10.89 -2.36 9.61
CA ALA A 25 11.45 -2.14 10.94
C ALA A 25 10.96 -0.82 11.55
N ALA A 26 9.70 -0.49 11.27
CA ALA A 26 9.09 0.78 11.60
C ALA A 26 9.07 0.99 13.13
N PRO A 27 9.43 2.18 13.63
CA PRO A 27 9.20 2.52 15.02
C PRO A 27 7.69 2.51 15.33
N PRO A 28 7.29 2.39 16.61
CA PRO A 28 5.87 2.27 16.98
C PRO A 28 4.97 3.40 16.46
N LEU A 29 5.51 4.61 16.27
CA LEU A 29 4.77 5.77 15.76
C LEU A 29 4.45 5.69 14.26
N ASP A 30 5.19 4.89 13.50
CA ASP A 30 5.06 4.76 12.04
C ASP A 30 4.17 3.59 11.63
N VAL A 31 3.73 2.77 12.60
CA VAL A 31 2.75 1.68 12.37
C VAL A 31 1.34 2.25 12.36
N VAL A 32 0.52 1.86 11.38
CA VAL A 32 -0.86 2.35 11.30
C VAL A 32 -1.65 1.82 12.50
N PRO A 33 -2.25 2.65 13.38
CA PRO A 33 -2.95 2.14 14.55
C PRO A 33 -4.18 1.29 14.18
N THR A 34 -4.45 0.22 14.95
CA THR A 34 -5.58 -0.72 14.68
C THR A 34 -6.92 0.01 14.58
N HIS A 35 -7.18 0.98 15.46
CA HIS A 35 -8.45 1.70 15.43
C HIS A 35 -8.61 2.53 14.14
N VAL A 36 -7.52 2.99 13.52
CA VAL A 36 -7.54 3.68 12.22
C VAL A 36 -7.82 2.68 11.11
N LEU A 37 -7.17 1.51 11.10
CA LEU A 37 -7.45 0.45 10.12
C LEU A 37 -8.94 0.08 10.13
N ILE A 38 -9.50 -0.19 11.32
CA ILE A 38 -10.92 -0.52 11.49
C ILE A 38 -11.81 0.62 10.99
N THR A 39 -11.46 1.87 11.30
CA THR A 39 -12.22 3.04 10.84
C THR A 39 -12.21 3.12 9.32
N VAL A 40 -11.07 2.93 8.68
CA VAL A 40 -10.95 2.97 7.22
C VAL A 40 -11.73 1.84 6.55
N ILE A 41 -11.62 0.60 7.06
CA ILE A 41 -12.37 -0.57 6.55
C ILE A 41 -13.88 -0.31 6.59
N LYS A 42 -14.38 0.37 7.63
CA LYS A 42 -15.80 0.70 7.78
C LYS A 42 -16.28 1.84 6.86
N ASN A 43 -15.37 2.61 6.27
CA ASN A 43 -15.68 3.86 5.56
C ASN A 43 -15.20 3.86 4.10
N GLY A 44 -15.30 2.70 3.43
CA GLY A 44 -15.04 2.58 1.99
C GLY A 44 -13.57 2.38 1.60
N GLY A 45 -12.65 2.45 2.57
CA GLY A 45 -11.29 1.94 2.39
C GLY A 45 -11.20 0.44 2.68
N GLY A 46 -9.98 -0.07 2.76
CA GLY A 46 -9.79 -1.49 3.03
C GLY A 46 -8.34 -1.91 3.24
N VAL A 47 -8.22 -3.15 3.70
CA VAL A 47 -6.96 -3.87 3.81
C VAL A 47 -7.13 -5.22 3.12
N LEU A 48 -6.21 -5.57 2.22
CA LEU A 48 -6.09 -6.92 1.66
C LEU A 48 -4.85 -7.60 2.26
N GLY A 49 -4.99 -8.87 2.63
CA GLY A 49 -3.88 -9.74 2.99
C GLY A 49 -3.62 -10.77 1.90
N ALA A 50 -2.34 -11.01 1.60
CA ALA A 50 -1.88 -12.16 0.82
C ALA A 50 -1.42 -13.25 1.78
N TYR A 51 -2.01 -14.44 1.64
CA TYR A 51 -1.78 -15.57 2.53
C TYR A 51 -1.16 -16.74 1.77
N ALA A 52 -0.15 -17.37 2.36
CA ALA A 52 0.51 -18.54 1.81
C ALA A 52 0.51 -19.70 2.81
N THR A 53 0.40 -20.92 2.31
CA THR A 53 0.40 -22.15 3.12
C THR A 53 1.72 -22.38 3.87
N ASP A 54 2.83 -21.94 3.28
CA ASP A 54 4.19 -21.94 3.83
C ASP A 54 4.58 -20.55 4.38
N GLY A 55 3.59 -19.70 4.63
CA GLY A 55 3.79 -18.42 5.32
C GLY A 55 3.96 -18.59 6.85
N PRO A 56 4.23 -17.50 7.58
CA PRO A 56 4.42 -17.53 9.02
C PRO A 56 3.17 -18.02 9.77
N PRO A 57 3.23 -19.15 10.51
CA PRO A 57 2.07 -19.71 11.20
C PRO A 57 1.45 -18.74 12.22
N GLU A 58 2.28 -17.93 12.88
CA GLU A 58 1.85 -16.95 13.88
C GLU A 58 1.07 -15.76 13.30
N MET A 59 1.02 -15.63 11.97
CA MET A 59 0.19 -14.64 11.27
C MET A 59 -0.82 -15.30 10.32
N ASP A 60 -1.18 -16.56 10.56
CA ASP A 60 -2.05 -17.39 9.70
C ASP A 60 -1.57 -17.46 8.24
N GLY A 61 -0.26 -17.42 8.04
CA GLY A 61 0.36 -17.44 6.71
C GLY A 61 0.33 -16.09 5.99
N LEU A 62 0.06 -14.97 6.66
CA LEU A 62 0.12 -13.63 6.06
C LEU A 62 1.54 -13.29 5.59
N VAL A 63 1.70 -12.96 4.31
CA VAL A 63 3.00 -12.70 3.67
C VAL A 63 3.07 -11.36 2.94
N GLY A 64 1.94 -10.68 2.77
CA GLY A 64 1.89 -9.33 2.24
C GLY A 64 0.56 -8.65 2.50
N VAL A 65 0.53 -7.33 2.42
CA VAL A 65 -0.65 -6.50 2.67
C VAL A 65 -0.77 -5.37 1.67
N ALA A 66 -2.00 -4.91 1.44
CA ALA A 66 -2.29 -3.64 0.78
C ALA A 66 -3.34 -2.87 1.59
N PHE A 67 -3.08 -1.60 1.89
CA PHE A 67 -3.98 -0.73 2.67
C PHE A 67 -4.28 0.57 1.90
N TRP A 68 -5.55 0.97 1.89
CA TRP A 68 -6.02 2.18 1.22
C TRP A 68 -7.28 2.77 1.86
N TRP A 69 -7.56 4.02 1.51
CA TRP A 69 -8.80 4.72 1.83
C TRP A 69 -9.29 5.56 0.65
N LEU A 70 -10.51 6.09 0.74
CA LEU A 70 -11.03 7.05 -0.22
C LEU A 70 -10.54 8.47 0.11
N GLY A 71 -10.15 9.19 -0.93
CA GLY A 71 -9.84 10.62 -0.85
C GLY A 71 -10.45 11.37 -2.04
N SER A 72 -10.07 12.63 -2.16
CA SER A 72 -10.40 13.45 -3.33
C SER A 72 -9.16 14.15 -3.85
N GLY A 73 -9.22 14.58 -5.10
CA GLY A 73 -8.14 15.33 -5.73
C GLY A 73 -8.54 15.89 -7.08
N GLN A 74 -7.66 16.70 -7.66
CA GLN A 74 -7.84 17.19 -9.03
C GLN A 74 -7.50 16.05 -10.00
N HIS A 75 -8.49 15.54 -10.73
CA HIS A 75 -8.28 14.45 -11.69
C HIS A 75 -7.27 14.90 -12.78
N PRO A 76 -6.28 14.06 -13.14
CA PRO A 76 -5.16 14.46 -13.99
C PRO A 76 -5.60 14.88 -15.41
N VAL A 77 -6.64 14.25 -15.95
CA VAL A 77 -7.20 14.56 -17.28
C VAL A 77 -8.25 15.68 -17.24
N THR A 78 -9.36 15.47 -16.53
CA THR A 78 -10.51 16.40 -16.55
C THR A 78 -10.25 17.70 -15.79
N ARG A 79 -9.21 17.75 -14.96
CA ARG A 79 -8.89 18.87 -14.07
C ARG A 79 -10.11 19.30 -13.23
N ARG A 80 -10.94 18.36 -12.80
CA ARG A 80 -12.04 18.59 -11.84
C ARG A 80 -11.75 17.88 -10.52
N LEU A 81 -12.37 18.35 -9.44
CA LEU A 81 -12.36 17.60 -8.19
C LEU A 81 -13.09 16.26 -8.41
N ALA A 82 -12.45 15.16 -8.07
CA ALA A 82 -12.98 13.81 -8.20
C ALA A 82 -12.61 12.97 -6.98
N LEU A 83 -13.39 11.93 -6.72
CA LEU A 83 -13.04 10.89 -5.76
C LEU A 83 -11.91 10.02 -6.32
N LYS A 84 -11.05 9.54 -5.43
CA LYS A 84 -9.95 8.64 -5.76
C LYS A 84 -9.71 7.64 -4.63
N ALA A 85 -9.13 6.49 -4.96
CA ALA A 85 -8.54 5.61 -3.96
C ALA A 85 -7.09 6.06 -3.66
N CYS A 86 -6.78 6.26 -2.39
CA CYS A 86 -5.43 6.56 -1.91
C CYS A 86 -4.79 5.26 -1.42
N SER A 87 -3.92 4.63 -2.23
CA SER A 87 -3.09 3.53 -1.74
C SER A 87 -2.05 4.10 -0.81
N HIS A 88 -1.94 3.55 0.39
CA HIS A 88 -0.96 4.02 1.36
C HIS A 88 0.21 3.06 1.49
N VAL A 89 -0.11 1.78 1.68
CA VAL A 89 0.90 0.76 1.96
C VAL A 89 0.67 -0.44 1.06
N VAL A 90 1.75 -0.93 0.46
CA VAL A 90 1.85 -2.31 -0.04
C VAL A 90 3.16 -2.90 0.44
N GLY A 91 3.07 -3.89 1.31
CA GLY A 91 4.21 -4.56 1.94
C GLY A 91 4.24 -6.03 1.61
N VAL A 92 5.45 -6.59 1.45
CA VAL A 92 5.66 -8.03 1.26
C VAL A 92 6.87 -8.44 2.10
N LEU A 93 6.71 -9.52 2.88
CA LEU A 93 7.80 -10.06 3.69
C LEU A 93 9.03 -10.36 2.83
N PRO A 94 10.27 -10.13 3.32
CA PRO A 94 11.49 -10.30 2.53
C PRO A 94 11.59 -11.65 1.81
N ALA A 95 11.26 -12.77 2.46
CA ALA A 95 11.30 -14.12 1.86
C ALA A 95 10.28 -14.35 0.72
N TRP A 96 9.34 -13.42 0.56
CA TRP A 96 8.24 -13.45 -0.41
C TRP A 96 8.38 -12.39 -1.52
N GLN A 97 9.41 -11.54 -1.43
CA GLN A 97 9.74 -10.58 -2.48
C GLN A 97 10.26 -11.31 -3.73
N GLY A 98 10.12 -10.65 -4.90
CA GLY A 98 10.45 -11.27 -6.20
C GLY A 98 9.45 -12.33 -6.69
N LYS A 99 8.51 -12.78 -5.85
CA LYS A 99 7.47 -13.78 -6.20
C LYS A 99 6.17 -13.18 -6.74
N ARG A 100 6.21 -11.91 -7.19
CA ARG A 100 5.06 -11.13 -7.70
C ARG A 100 3.90 -10.90 -6.72
N VAL A 101 4.08 -11.17 -5.41
CA VAL A 101 3.05 -10.95 -4.38
C VAL A 101 2.52 -9.51 -4.38
N GLY A 102 3.41 -8.52 -4.40
CA GLY A 102 3.02 -7.10 -4.41
C GLY A 102 2.24 -6.70 -5.67
N LEU A 103 2.56 -7.29 -6.83
CA LEU A 103 1.81 -7.07 -8.07
C LEU A 103 0.40 -7.65 -7.94
N GLN A 104 0.26 -8.87 -7.44
CA GLN A 104 -1.04 -9.50 -7.23
C GLN A 104 -1.90 -8.72 -6.23
N LEU A 105 -1.30 -8.21 -5.14
CA LEU A 105 -1.97 -7.33 -4.18
C LEU A 105 -2.48 -6.04 -4.81
N LYS A 106 -1.67 -5.33 -5.61
CA LYS A 106 -2.10 -4.10 -6.29
C LYS A 106 -3.22 -4.37 -7.30
N LEU A 107 -3.15 -5.46 -8.04
CA LEU A 107 -4.21 -5.84 -8.99
C LEU A 107 -5.51 -6.21 -8.27
N ALA A 108 -5.44 -6.96 -7.17
CA ALA A 108 -6.60 -7.27 -6.34
C ALA A 108 -7.19 -6.00 -5.70
N GLN A 109 -6.35 -5.09 -5.24
CA GLN A 109 -6.77 -3.79 -4.72
C GLN A 109 -7.50 -2.96 -5.79
N ARG A 110 -6.97 -2.89 -7.01
CA ARG A 110 -7.64 -2.23 -8.15
C ARG A 110 -9.00 -2.86 -8.42
N GLN A 111 -9.08 -4.19 -8.42
CA GLN A 111 -10.33 -4.90 -8.64
C GLN A 111 -11.39 -4.49 -7.59
N VAL A 112 -11.02 -4.49 -6.30
CA VAL A 112 -11.92 -4.07 -5.23
C VAL A 112 -12.36 -2.60 -5.39
N VAL A 113 -11.44 -1.70 -5.72
CA VAL A 113 -11.77 -0.28 -5.93
C VAL A 113 -12.74 -0.09 -7.10
N LEU A 114 -12.52 -0.79 -8.21
CA LEU A 114 -13.41 -0.72 -9.38
C LEU A 114 -14.80 -1.31 -9.08
N GLU A 115 -14.86 -2.41 -8.33
CA GLU A 115 -16.12 -3.05 -7.91
C GLU A 115 -16.97 -2.17 -6.99
N GLN A 116 -16.35 -1.26 -6.21
CA GLN A 116 -17.09 -0.28 -5.42
C GLN A 116 -17.88 0.71 -6.30
N GLY A 117 -17.48 0.91 -7.56
CA GLY A 117 -18.18 1.79 -8.51
C GLY A 117 -18.09 3.28 -8.17
N LEU A 118 -17.25 3.68 -7.21
CA LEU A 118 -17.11 5.07 -6.75
C LEU A 118 -16.09 5.87 -7.54
N THR A 119 -15.05 5.19 -8.05
CA THR A 119 -13.94 5.79 -8.79
C THR A 119 -13.18 4.72 -9.56
N ASP A 120 -12.60 5.13 -10.68
CA ASP A 120 -11.62 4.36 -11.47
C ASP A 120 -10.19 4.89 -11.31
N TRP A 121 -10.00 5.89 -10.44
CA TRP A 121 -8.72 6.58 -10.24
C TRP A 121 -8.09 6.21 -8.90
N MET A 122 -6.85 5.74 -8.94
CA MET A 122 -6.05 5.45 -7.78
C MET A 122 -4.75 6.25 -7.76
N THR A 123 -4.33 6.71 -6.57
CA THR A 123 -3.06 7.42 -6.38
C THR A 123 -2.26 6.87 -5.21
N TRP A 124 -0.94 6.97 -5.31
CA TRP A 124 -0.01 6.73 -4.20
C TRP A 124 1.35 7.34 -4.50
N THR A 125 2.21 7.37 -3.50
CA THR A 125 3.59 7.84 -3.62
C THR A 125 4.58 6.68 -3.58
N TYR A 126 5.75 6.86 -4.20
CA TYR A 126 6.88 5.97 -4.04
C TYR A 126 8.19 6.77 -4.00
N ASP A 127 9.22 6.17 -3.40
CA ASP A 127 10.58 6.73 -3.42
C ASP A 127 11.20 6.58 -4.82
N PRO A 128 11.49 7.69 -5.53
CA PRO A 128 12.02 7.64 -6.89
C PRO A 128 13.50 7.24 -6.96
N LEU A 129 14.26 7.36 -5.88
CA LEU A 129 15.67 6.94 -5.83
C LEU A 129 15.80 5.43 -5.70
N TYR A 130 14.76 4.75 -5.22
CA TYR A 130 14.72 3.31 -5.19
C TYR A 130 14.27 2.72 -6.55
N ARG A 131 15.24 2.36 -7.40
CA ARG A 131 15.01 1.82 -8.77
C ARG A 131 13.92 0.75 -8.85
N ALA A 132 13.85 -0.15 -7.87
CA ALA A 132 12.85 -1.22 -7.84
C ALA A 132 11.42 -0.65 -7.79
N ASN A 133 11.21 0.45 -7.08
CA ASN A 133 9.92 1.14 -7.02
C ASN A 133 9.57 1.76 -8.37
N GLY A 134 10.53 2.41 -9.06
CA GLY A 134 10.30 2.95 -10.41
C GLY A 134 9.88 1.85 -11.40
N ALA A 135 10.60 0.73 -11.41
CA ALA A 135 10.26 -0.41 -12.26
C ALA A 135 8.90 -1.03 -11.93
N PHE A 136 8.57 -1.16 -10.64
CA PHE A 136 7.29 -1.70 -10.20
C PHE A 136 6.13 -0.77 -10.57
N ASN A 137 6.20 0.50 -10.20
CA ASN A 137 5.09 1.44 -10.36
C ASN A 137 4.84 1.83 -11.82
N LEU A 138 5.91 2.13 -12.58
CA LEU A 138 5.76 2.63 -13.94
C LEU A 138 5.68 1.50 -14.97
N HIS A 139 6.54 0.49 -14.88
CA HIS A 139 6.61 -0.56 -15.92
C HIS A 139 5.74 -1.79 -15.64
N ARG A 140 5.58 -2.20 -14.37
CA ARG A 140 4.77 -3.40 -14.05
C ARG A 140 3.30 -3.09 -13.84
N LEU A 141 2.99 -1.97 -13.17
CA LEU A 141 1.61 -1.54 -12.96
C LEU A 141 1.09 -0.65 -14.09
N GLY A 142 1.97 0.06 -14.80
CA GLY A 142 1.56 1.00 -15.85
C GLY A 142 1.02 2.31 -15.31
N ALA A 143 1.36 2.68 -14.07
CA ALA A 143 0.96 3.96 -13.50
C ALA A 143 1.76 5.10 -14.16
N THR A 144 1.16 6.29 -14.21
CA THR A 144 1.80 7.50 -14.74
C THR A 144 2.26 8.41 -13.61
N CYS A 145 3.34 9.16 -13.80
CA CYS A 145 3.91 10.04 -12.78
C CYS A 145 4.07 11.44 -13.34
N ASN A 146 3.33 12.41 -12.80
CA ASN A 146 3.42 13.82 -13.21
C ASN A 146 3.72 14.75 -12.03
N THR A 147 3.88 14.21 -10.83
CA THR A 147 3.98 15.00 -9.59
C THR A 147 5.13 14.51 -8.73
N TYR A 148 5.99 15.44 -8.33
CA TYR A 148 7.11 15.23 -7.43
C TYR A 148 6.92 16.08 -6.17
N TYR A 149 7.05 15.45 -5.01
CA TYR A 149 7.03 16.11 -3.72
C TYR A 149 8.41 16.03 -3.07
N PRO A 150 9.12 17.15 -2.88
CA PRO A 150 10.36 17.17 -2.12
C PRO A 150 10.08 17.02 -0.63
N ASN A 151 10.79 16.11 0.02
CA ASN A 151 10.81 15.85 1.47
C ASN A 151 9.42 15.85 2.13
N VAL A 152 8.46 15.15 1.52
CA VAL A 152 7.03 15.31 1.82
C VAL A 152 6.62 14.82 3.20
N TYR A 153 7.39 13.88 3.77
CA TYR A 153 7.15 13.31 5.09
C TYR A 153 8.18 13.78 6.14
N GLY A 154 9.10 14.68 5.78
CA GLY A 154 10.21 15.08 6.64
C GLY A 154 11.22 13.95 6.85
N GLU A 155 11.92 13.98 7.99
CA GLU A 155 12.84 12.92 8.39
C GLU A 155 12.08 11.66 8.76
N MET A 156 12.45 10.54 8.15
CA MET A 156 11.87 9.23 8.40
C MET A 156 12.92 8.34 9.09
N GLU A 157 12.53 7.64 10.15
CA GLU A 157 13.45 6.82 10.96
C GLU A 157 13.46 5.33 10.56
N ASP A 158 12.55 4.93 9.67
CA ASP A 158 12.44 3.54 9.20
C ASP A 158 13.69 3.08 8.44
N ALA A 159 13.89 1.76 8.39
CA ALA A 159 15.13 1.19 7.87
C ALA A 159 15.39 1.49 6.38
N LEU A 160 14.36 1.81 5.60
CA LEU A 160 14.49 2.09 4.18
C LEU A 160 14.81 3.56 3.89
N ASN A 161 14.27 4.49 4.67
CA ASN A 161 14.36 5.94 4.41
C ASN A 161 15.32 6.70 5.32
N ARG A 162 15.89 6.05 6.34
CA ARG A 162 16.78 6.71 7.31
C ARG A 162 17.96 7.41 6.62
N GLY A 163 18.12 8.70 6.91
CA GLY A 163 19.26 9.51 6.46
C GLY A 163 19.16 10.05 5.05
N VAL A 164 18.01 9.90 4.38
CA VAL A 164 17.72 10.53 3.08
C VAL A 164 16.42 11.35 3.14
N PRO A 165 16.30 12.44 2.37
CA PRO A 165 15.04 13.19 2.27
C PRO A 165 13.89 12.30 1.79
N SER A 166 12.69 12.52 2.32
CA SER A 166 11.49 11.75 1.95
C SER A 166 10.86 12.23 0.64
N ASP A 167 11.68 12.33 -0.41
CA ASP A 167 11.25 12.72 -1.73
C ASP A 167 10.33 11.65 -2.32
N ARG A 168 9.21 12.07 -2.92
CA ARG A 168 8.18 11.15 -3.42
C ARG A 168 7.69 11.54 -4.81
N CYS A 169 7.67 10.55 -5.69
CA CYS A 169 6.89 10.62 -6.92
C CYS A 169 5.47 10.12 -6.62
N GLN A 170 4.47 10.95 -6.87
CA GLN A 170 3.07 10.49 -6.86
C GLN A 170 2.72 9.94 -8.24
N VAL A 171 2.05 8.80 -8.24
CA VAL A 171 1.51 8.20 -9.46
C VAL A 171 -0.01 8.23 -9.50
N ASP A 172 -0.52 8.29 -10.71
CA ASP A 172 -1.92 8.12 -11.09
C ASP A 172 -2.06 6.80 -11.85
N TRP A 173 -3.00 5.95 -11.41
CA TRP A 173 -3.28 4.63 -11.97
C TRP A 173 -4.77 4.39 -12.15
#